data_AF-A0A061QDC9-F1
#
_entry.id   AF-A0A061QDC9-F1
#
_cell.length_a   1.000
_cell.length_b   1.000
_cell.length_c   1.000
_cell.angle_alpha   90.00
_cell.angle_beta   90.00
_cell.angle_gamma   90.00
#
_symmetry.space_group_name_H-M   'P 1'
#
loop_
_entity.id
_entity.type
_entity.pdbx_description
1 polymer ?
#
loop_
_entity_poly.entity_id
_entity_poly.type
_entity_poly.pdbx_seq_one_letter_code
_entity_poly.pdbx_strand_id
1 'polypeptide(L)'
;MSHEMPVSFLMPCFKSYRVLIVLFCLFVLIGHGLRPAEAQEWKQSLDASISAGKDYWESTPVQSPLTGHYYQLVRDQRNLDGHNVSFWKRANKTARSMNFRGRKGRLAVIDSPELYDWILEQWDVGSIEYHGDTWIGLRYWCNFRKLTWSDGSTHPFGAFGPWDAQWFRNGDIRCGVTPIDYMGVYISKNSRRWKAAGQMKGYAYFLVEYPPSKTAADQAKASTDESPEQ
;
A
#
# COMPACT_ATOMS: atom_id res chain seq x y z
N MET A 1 -16.84 -6.98 -47.58
CA MET A 1 -18.15 -7.51 -47.16
C MET A 1 -18.58 -6.73 -45.93
N SER A 2 -19.41 -5.73 -46.16
CA SER A 2 -19.84 -4.75 -45.17
C SER A 2 -21.20 -5.20 -44.64
N HIS A 3 -21.28 -5.51 -43.35
CA HIS A 3 -22.54 -5.81 -42.69
C HIS A 3 -23.02 -4.58 -41.92
N GLU A 4 -24.04 -3.93 -42.46
CA GLU A 4 -24.90 -3.01 -41.74
C GLU A 4 -25.83 -3.79 -40.80
N MET A 5 -26.06 -3.29 -39.59
CA MET A 5 -27.11 -3.75 -38.69
C MET A 5 -28.08 -2.60 -38.38
N PRO A 6 -29.40 -2.83 -38.42
CA PRO A 6 -30.39 -1.78 -38.25
C PRO A 6 -30.72 -1.48 -36.79
N VAL A 7 -31.04 -0.21 -36.58
CA VAL A 7 -31.62 0.42 -35.39
C VAL A 7 -33.06 -0.05 -35.17
N SER A 8 -33.46 -0.35 -33.94
CA SER A 8 -34.82 -0.12 -33.39
C SER A 8 -34.88 -0.51 -31.92
N PHE A 9 -34.92 0.48 -31.01
CA PHE A 9 -35.36 0.26 -29.63
C PHE A 9 -36.50 1.23 -29.32
N LEU A 10 -37.67 0.65 -29.11
CA LEU A 10 -38.91 1.30 -28.69
C LEU A 10 -38.79 1.75 -27.22
N MET A 11 -39.02 3.03 -26.96
CA MET A 11 -39.22 3.56 -25.61
C MET A 11 -40.69 3.39 -25.18
N PRO A 12 -40.97 2.83 -23.98
CA PRO A 12 -42.27 2.96 -23.37
C PRO A 12 -42.42 4.30 -22.64
N CYS A 13 -43.53 4.96 -22.96
CA CYS A 13 -44.07 6.15 -22.32
C CYS A 13 -44.54 5.81 -20.91
N PHE A 14 -43.83 6.28 -19.87
CA PHE A 14 -44.30 6.15 -18.48
C PHE A 14 -45.07 7.39 -18.04
N LYS A 15 -46.36 7.16 -17.75
CA LYS A 15 -47.29 8.09 -17.12
C LYS A 15 -46.94 8.31 -15.65
N SER A 16 -46.90 9.58 -15.27
CA SER A 16 -47.49 10.15 -14.05
C SER A 16 -47.21 9.44 -12.71
N TYR A 17 -46.15 9.84 -12.03
CA TYR A 17 -46.02 9.75 -10.56
C TYR A 17 -45.58 11.11 -10.00
N ARG A 18 -46.54 12.00 -9.78
CA ARG A 18 -46.42 13.09 -8.80
C ARG A 18 -46.89 12.50 -7.47
N VAL A 19 -46.24 12.85 -6.35
CA VAL A 19 -46.50 12.40 -4.94
C VAL A 19 -45.43 11.45 -4.34
N LEU A 20 -44.16 11.49 -4.78
CA LEU A 20 -43.05 10.94 -3.99
C LEU A 20 -41.74 11.76 -4.10
N ILE A 21 -41.83 13.09 -4.07
CA ILE A 21 -40.68 14.00 -4.30
C ILE A 21 -40.11 14.59 -3.00
N VAL A 22 -40.76 14.44 -1.84
CA VAL A 22 -40.32 15.11 -0.61
C VAL A 22 -39.42 14.25 0.30
N LEU A 23 -39.39 12.91 0.11
CA LEU A 23 -38.57 12.01 0.94
C LEU A 23 -37.21 11.63 0.32
N PHE A 24 -36.97 11.96 -0.95
CA PHE A 24 -35.68 11.68 -1.60
C PHE A 24 -34.63 12.80 -1.41
N CYS A 25 -35.04 14.00 -0.96
CA CYS A 25 -34.11 15.08 -0.64
C CYS A 25 -33.41 14.92 0.72
N LEU A 26 -33.88 14.04 1.62
CA LEU A 26 -33.26 13.87 2.93
C LEU A 26 -32.09 12.86 2.94
N PHE A 27 -32.01 11.95 1.95
CA PHE A 27 -30.92 10.97 1.87
C PHE A 27 -29.73 11.43 1.02
N VAL A 28 -29.89 12.45 0.17
CA VAL A 28 -28.81 12.95 -0.70
C VAL A 28 -27.85 13.90 0.06
N LEU A 29 -28.25 14.41 1.23
CA LEU A 29 -27.40 15.31 2.05
C LEU A 29 -26.52 14.59 3.10
N ILE A 30 -26.66 13.27 3.28
CA ILE A 30 -25.82 12.48 4.19
C ILE A 30 -24.66 11.77 3.44
N GLY A 31 -24.58 11.93 2.12
CA GLY A 31 -23.57 11.29 1.27
C GLY A 31 -22.28 12.10 1.04
N HIS A 32 -22.15 13.29 1.62
CA HIS A 32 -20.85 13.98 1.63
C HIS A 32 -20.03 13.35 2.75
N GLY A 33 -19.37 12.24 2.40
CA GLY A 33 -18.39 11.57 3.24
C GLY A 33 -17.43 12.60 3.79
N LEU A 34 -17.65 12.99 5.05
CA LEU A 34 -16.70 13.72 5.85
C LEU A 34 -15.44 12.86 5.83
N ARG A 35 -14.49 13.21 4.97
CA ARG A 35 -13.13 12.71 5.08
C ARG A 35 -12.75 12.97 6.54
N PRO A 36 -12.42 11.94 7.33
CA PRO A 36 -12.15 12.13 8.75
C PRO A 36 -11.08 13.20 8.86
N ALA A 37 -11.29 14.21 9.72
CA ALA A 37 -10.36 15.33 9.90
C ALA A 37 -8.91 14.85 10.14
N GLU A 38 -8.77 13.65 10.69
CA GLU A 38 -7.54 12.89 10.89
C GLU A 38 -6.72 12.66 9.61
N ALA A 39 -7.38 12.51 8.44
CA ALA A 39 -6.71 12.34 7.15
C ALA A 39 -5.98 13.60 6.66
N GLN A 40 -6.21 14.76 7.27
CA GLN A 40 -5.54 16.01 6.92
C GLN A 40 -4.45 16.42 7.91
N GLU A 41 -4.52 15.93 9.16
CA GLU A 41 -3.54 16.22 10.21
C GLU A 41 -2.16 15.64 9.89
N TRP A 42 -2.09 14.43 9.32
CA TRP A 42 -0.79 13.84 8.99
C TRP A 42 -0.04 14.65 7.94
N LYS A 43 -0.74 15.25 6.97
CA LYS A 43 -0.11 16.03 5.91
C LYS A 43 0.48 17.32 6.45
N GLN A 44 -0.28 18.04 7.29
CA GLN A 44 0.22 19.24 7.97
C GLN A 44 1.44 18.93 8.85
N SER A 45 1.41 17.79 9.56
CA SER A 45 2.55 17.33 10.37
C SER A 45 3.78 16.98 9.52
N LEU A 46 3.58 16.31 8.38
CA LEU A 46 4.64 16.01 7.42
C LEU A 46 5.26 17.29 6.86
N ASP A 47 4.42 18.21 6.38
CA ASP A 47 4.87 19.47 5.78
C ASP A 47 5.64 20.31 6.81
N ALA A 48 5.14 20.41 8.05
CA ALA A 48 5.85 21.07 9.14
C ALA A 48 7.21 20.42 9.44
N SER A 49 7.28 19.09 9.38
CA SER A 49 8.54 18.36 9.55
C SER A 49 9.54 18.63 8.43
N ILE A 50 9.06 18.72 7.18
CA ILE A 50 9.87 19.06 6.00
C ILE A 50 10.36 20.51 6.09
N SER A 51 9.48 21.47 6.40
CA SER A 51 9.85 22.88 6.56
C SER A 51 10.87 23.08 7.69
N ALA A 52 10.80 22.26 8.74
CA ALA A 52 11.78 22.24 9.82
C ALA A 52 13.11 21.54 9.45
N GLY A 53 13.27 21.04 8.23
CA GLY A 53 14.49 20.37 7.76
C GLY A 53 14.74 19.02 8.42
N LYS A 54 13.71 18.37 9.00
CA LYS A 54 13.89 17.06 9.65
C LYS A 54 14.09 15.98 8.60
N ASP A 55 15.08 15.12 8.81
CA ASP A 55 15.38 13.97 7.95
C ASP A 55 14.49 12.76 8.25
N TYR A 56 13.81 12.74 9.39
CA TYR A 56 12.92 11.67 9.82
C TYR A 56 11.57 12.22 10.25
N TRP A 57 10.51 11.52 9.85
CA TRP A 57 9.14 11.78 10.26
C TRP A 57 8.31 10.50 10.22
N GLU A 58 7.31 10.39 11.08
CA GLU A 58 6.35 9.30 11.08
C GLU A 58 4.95 9.80 11.43
N SER A 59 3.92 9.24 10.80
CA SER A 59 2.53 9.53 11.13
C SER A 59 2.13 8.88 12.46
N THR A 60 0.97 9.23 13.00
CA THR A 60 0.32 8.38 14.01
C THR A 60 -0.07 7.03 13.38
N PRO A 61 0.13 5.89 14.06
CA PRO A 61 -0.36 4.60 13.57
C PRO A 61 -1.90 4.52 13.61
N VAL A 62 -2.52 4.11 12.51
CA VAL A 62 -3.98 3.99 12.35
C VAL A 62 -4.37 2.51 12.26
N GLN A 63 -5.37 2.08 13.02
CA GLN A 63 -5.85 0.69 12.98
C GLN A 63 -6.75 0.47 11.76
N SER A 64 -6.48 -0.57 10.98
CA SER A 64 -7.39 -1.01 9.92
C SER A 64 -8.57 -1.77 10.54
N PRO A 65 -9.82 -1.41 10.22
CA PRO A 65 -10.98 -2.19 10.64
C PRO A 65 -11.07 -3.56 9.94
N LEU A 66 -10.36 -3.73 8.81
CA LEU A 66 -10.38 -4.95 7.99
C LEU A 66 -9.54 -6.07 8.59
N THR A 67 -8.36 -5.72 9.13
CA THR A 67 -7.38 -6.70 9.61
C THR A 67 -7.12 -6.60 11.12
N GLY A 68 -7.47 -5.47 11.76
CA GLY A 68 -7.09 -5.18 13.14
C GLY A 68 -5.60 -4.85 13.32
N HIS A 69 -4.84 -4.76 12.22
CA HIS A 69 -3.44 -4.32 12.20
C HIS A 69 -3.37 -2.79 12.32
N TYR A 70 -2.25 -2.25 12.81
CA TYR A 70 -1.98 -0.82 12.69
C TYR A 70 -1.06 -0.56 11.50
N TYR A 71 -1.29 0.55 10.80
CA TYR A 71 -0.46 0.99 9.69
C TYR A 71 0.06 2.40 9.98
N GLN A 72 1.26 2.71 9.49
CA GLN A 72 1.92 3.98 9.71
C GLN A 72 2.72 4.37 8.46
N LEU A 73 2.59 5.63 8.04
CA LEU A 73 3.44 6.19 7.00
C LEU A 73 4.71 6.76 7.64
N VAL A 74 5.87 6.39 7.11
CA VAL A 74 7.17 6.85 7.60
C VAL A 74 7.94 7.49 6.46
N ARG A 75 8.66 8.57 6.78
CA ARG A 75 9.65 9.22 5.93
C ARG A 75 11.01 9.12 6.61
N ASP A 76 11.97 8.48 5.94
CA ASP A 76 13.36 8.36 6.37
C ASP A 76 14.30 8.83 5.25
N GLN A 77 14.74 10.08 5.35
CA GLN A 77 15.72 10.70 4.44
C GLN A 77 17.17 10.57 4.91
N ARG A 78 17.42 10.03 6.11
CA ARG A 78 18.79 9.83 6.59
C ARG A 78 19.55 9.06 5.51
N ASN A 79 20.78 9.42 5.17
CA ASN A 79 21.64 8.66 4.25
C ASN A 79 20.98 8.26 2.90
N LEU A 80 20.13 9.10 2.29
CA LEU A 80 19.68 8.90 0.90
C LEU A 80 20.83 9.01 -0.11
N ASP A 81 21.92 9.66 0.28
CA ASP A 81 23.14 9.83 -0.51
C ASP A 81 24.09 8.63 -0.39
N GLY A 82 23.72 7.62 0.41
CA GLY A 82 24.51 6.41 0.60
C GLY A 82 24.63 5.60 -0.68
N HIS A 83 25.72 5.79 -1.42
CA HIS A 83 26.11 4.88 -2.49
C HIS A 83 26.20 3.44 -1.92
N ASN A 84 25.63 2.46 -2.61
CA ASN A 84 25.66 1.02 -2.28
C ASN A 84 24.75 0.51 -1.15
N VAL A 85 23.79 1.30 -0.65
CA VAL A 85 22.76 0.77 0.26
C VAL A 85 21.50 0.35 -0.50
N SER A 86 21.02 -0.87 -0.25
CA SER A 86 19.70 -1.28 -0.70
C SER A 86 18.60 -0.60 0.14
N PHE A 87 17.91 0.38 -0.43
CA PHE A 87 16.94 1.21 0.29
C PHE A 87 15.69 0.44 0.71
N TRP A 88 15.21 -0.51 -0.10
CA TRP A 88 14.11 -1.37 0.32
C TRP A 88 14.51 -2.23 1.53
N LYS A 89 15.71 -2.84 1.50
CA LYS A 89 16.25 -3.61 2.64
C LYS A 89 16.36 -2.75 3.89
N ARG A 90 16.77 -1.49 3.72
CA ARG A 90 16.85 -0.53 4.82
C ARG A 90 15.48 -0.17 5.36
N ALA A 91 14.52 0.19 4.52
CA ALA A 91 13.13 0.46 4.94
C ALA A 91 12.56 -0.74 5.70
N ASN A 92 12.82 -1.97 5.22
CA ASN A 92 12.44 -3.20 5.93
C ASN A 92 13.13 -3.37 7.28
N LYS A 93 14.43 -3.06 7.38
CA LYS A 93 15.16 -3.08 8.66
C LYS A 93 14.61 -2.03 9.63
N THR A 94 14.35 -0.80 9.17
CA THR A 94 13.76 0.27 9.98
C THR A 94 12.37 -0.15 10.47
N ALA A 95 11.48 -0.57 9.57
CA ALA A 95 10.14 -1.04 9.93
C ALA A 95 10.17 -2.17 10.98
N ARG A 96 11.08 -3.15 10.84
CA ARG A 96 11.27 -4.24 11.81
C ARG A 96 11.79 -3.82 13.18
N SER A 97 12.46 -2.67 13.26
CA SER A 97 12.94 -2.10 14.52
C SER A 97 11.86 -1.36 15.29
N MET A 98 10.80 -0.92 14.60
CA MET A 98 9.70 -0.17 15.20
C MET A 98 8.80 -1.08 16.04
N ASN A 99 8.19 -0.48 17.06
CA ASN A 99 7.28 -1.16 17.97
C ASN A 99 6.14 -0.21 18.32
N PHE A 100 4.90 -0.71 18.23
CA PHE A 100 3.72 0.03 18.64
C PHE A 100 2.82 -0.87 19.47
N ARG A 101 2.52 -0.46 20.71
CA ARG A 101 1.67 -1.22 21.66
C ARG A 101 2.13 -2.68 21.82
N GLY A 102 3.44 -2.91 21.89
CA GLY A 102 4.03 -4.25 22.01
C GLY A 102 4.06 -5.07 20.72
N ARG A 103 3.59 -4.52 19.59
CA ARG A 103 3.59 -5.17 18.27
C ARG A 103 4.82 -4.75 17.49
N LYS A 104 5.58 -5.71 16.98
CA LYS A 104 6.74 -5.46 16.12
C LYS A 104 6.28 -5.04 14.73
N GLY A 105 6.88 -3.98 14.19
CA GLY A 105 6.62 -3.51 12.84
C GLY A 105 7.22 -4.42 11.77
N ARG A 106 6.74 -4.26 10.55
CA ARG A 106 7.32 -4.77 9.29
C ARG A 106 6.86 -3.88 8.14
N LEU A 107 7.48 -3.96 6.97
CA LEU A 107 6.91 -3.27 5.80
C LEU A 107 5.54 -3.85 5.47
N ALA A 108 4.59 -3.00 5.13
CA ALA A 108 3.18 -3.36 5.02
C ALA A 108 2.91 -4.48 4.00
N VAL A 109 2.17 -5.49 4.44
CA VAL A 109 1.52 -6.49 3.58
C VAL A 109 0.18 -5.93 3.13
N ILE A 110 -0.06 -5.92 1.82
CA ILE A 110 -1.27 -5.34 1.22
C ILE A 110 -1.78 -6.33 0.18
N ASP A 111 -2.54 -7.33 0.63
CA ASP A 111 -2.91 -8.51 -0.16
C ASP A 111 -4.37 -8.53 -0.61
N SER A 112 -5.16 -7.49 -0.27
CA SER A 112 -6.54 -7.33 -0.71
C SER A 112 -6.82 -5.95 -1.30
N PRO A 113 -7.79 -5.84 -2.24
CA PRO A 113 -8.21 -4.56 -2.78
C PRO A 113 -8.79 -3.62 -1.72
N GLU A 114 -9.56 -4.14 -0.77
CA GLU A 114 -10.18 -3.35 0.29
C GLU A 114 -9.12 -2.70 1.20
N LEU A 115 -8.06 -3.43 1.53
CA LEU A 115 -6.96 -2.89 2.32
C LEU A 115 -6.17 -1.85 1.53
N TYR A 116 -5.98 -2.04 0.23
CA TYR A 116 -5.30 -1.08 -0.62
C TYR A 116 -6.06 0.24 -0.70
N ASP A 117 -7.37 0.18 -0.95
CA ASP A 117 -8.22 1.37 -1.01
C ASP A 117 -8.23 2.09 0.33
N TRP A 118 -8.39 1.36 1.44
CA TRP A 118 -8.31 1.92 2.79
C TRP A 118 -6.97 2.62 3.06
N ILE A 119 -5.83 2.02 2.66
CA ILE A 119 -4.50 2.66 2.81
C ILE A 119 -4.43 3.97 2.02
N LEU A 120 -4.97 4.00 0.79
CA LEU A 120 -4.99 5.18 -0.06
C LEU A 120 -5.95 6.28 0.43
N GLU A 121 -6.96 5.91 1.23
CA GLU A 121 -7.83 6.84 1.93
C GLU A 121 -7.15 7.46 3.16
N GLN A 122 -6.41 6.66 3.93
CA GLN A 122 -5.67 7.14 5.10
C GLN A 122 -4.49 8.05 4.72
N TRP A 123 -3.69 7.59 3.74
CA TRP A 123 -2.54 8.31 3.25
C TRP A 123 -2.65 8.48 1.75
N ASP A 124 -3.05 9.69 1.33
CA ASP A 124 -2.98 10.04 -0.08
C ASP A 124 -1.54 10.25 -0.53
N VAL A 125 -0.84 9.12 -0.76
CA VAL A 125 0.55 9.08 -1.23
C VAL A 125 0.74 9.79 -2.57
N GLY A 126 -0.32 9.95 -3.37
CA GLY A 126 -0.27 10.72 -4.61
C GLY A 126 -0.14 12.22 -4.38
N SER A 127 -0.58 12.70 -3.22
CA SER A 127 -0.52 14.11 -2.84
C SER A 127 0.79 14.51 -2.14
N ILE A 128 1.68 13.57 -1.86
CA ILE A 128 2.98 13.83 -1.21
C ILE A 128 3.89 14.54 -2.21
N GLU A 129 4.27 15.78 -1.88
CA GLU A 129 5.23 16.55 -2.66
C GLU A 129 6.64 15.94 -2.56
N TYR A 130 7.40 16.02 -3.64
CA TYR A 130 8.78 15.52 -3.77
C TYR A 130 9.01 14.05 -3.32
N HIS A 131 9.30 13.17 -4.28
CA HIS A 131 9.67 11.77 -4.01
C HIS A 131 8.62 10.92 -3.27
N GLY A 132 7.32 11.24 -3.36
CA GLY A 132 6.21 10.50 -2.73
C GLY A 132 5.99 9.02 -3.13
N ASP A 133 6.89 8.44 -3.94
CA ASP A 133 6.89 7.00 -4.19
C ASP A 133 7.15 6.27 -2.85
N THR A 134 6.30 5.31 -2.51
CA THR A 134 6.25 4.75 -1.14
C THR A 134 6.50 3.25 -1.16
N TRP A 135 7.54 2.78 -0.48
CA TRP A 135 7.85 1.35 -0.37
C TRP A 135 6.76 0.58 0.40
N ILE A 136 6.50 -0.64 -0.07
CA ILE A 136 5.64 -1.62 0.63
C ILE A 136 6.41 -2.92 0.86
N GLY A 137 5.81 -3.85 1.59
CA GLY A 137 6.45 -5.10 2.00
C GLY A 137 6.69 -6.10 0.88
N LEU A 138 6.34 -5.80 -0.36
CA LEU A 138 6.53 -6.71 -1.49
C LEU A 138 7.89 -6.50 -2.17
N ARG A 139 8.50 -7.61 -2.60
CA ARG A 139 9.69 -7.62 -3.47
C ARG A 139 9.62 -8.74 -4.48
N TYR A 140 10.19 -8.50 -5.66
CA TYR A 140 10.35 -9.49 -6.73
C TYR A 140 11.77 -9.99 -6.80
N TRP A 141 11.98 -11.29 -6.57
CA TRP A 141 13.30 -11.93 -6.67
C TRP A 141 13.65 -12.24 -8.12
N CYS A 142 14.75 -11.69 -8.64
CA CYS A 142 15.09 -11.81 -10.04
C CYS A 142 15.45 -13.26 -10.44
N ASN A 143 16.23 -13.95 -9.62
CA ASN A 143 16.71 -15.30 -9.93
C ASN A 143 15.60 -16.36 -9.86
N PHE A 144 14.69 -16.21 -8.89
CA PHE A 144 13.60 -17.16 -8.67
C PHE A 144 12.29 -16.76 -9.37
N ARG A 145 12.26 -15.57 -9.96
CA ARG A 145 11.07 -14.96 -10.58
C ARG A 145 9.85 -15.00 -9.66
N LYS A 146 10.01 -14.79 -8.36
CA LYS A 146 8.93 -14.92 -7.36
C LYS A 146 8.73 -13.63 -6.57
N LEU A 147 7.49 -13.36 -6.19
CA LEU A 147 7.13 -12.27 -5.29
C LEU A 147 7.06 -12.78 -3.86
N THR A 148 7.68 -12.07 -2.91
CA THR A 148 7.57 -12.38 -1.48
C THR A 148 7.27 -11.14 -0.68
N TRP A 149 6.41 -11.28 0.32
CA TRP A 149 6.15 -10.27 1.32
C TRP A 149 7.27 -10.16 2.35
N SER A 150 7.24 -9.09 3.14
CA SER A 150 8.24 -8.75 4.15
C SER A 150 8.24 -9.72 5.34
N ASP A 151 7.15 -10.47 5.49
CA ASP A 151 6.97 -11.54 6.47
C ASP A 151 7.43 -12.92 5.99
N GLY A 152 7.89 -13.00 4.74
CA GLY A 152 8.41 -14.23 4.14
C GLY A 152 7.37 -15.05 3.38
N SER A 153 6.07 -14.72 3.49
CA SER A 153 5.04 -15.38 2.69
C SER A 153 5.23 -15.09 1.19
N THR A 154 4.87 -16.08 0.37
CA THR A 154 4.93 -15.94 -1.10
C THR A 154 3.66 -15.26 -1.58
N HIS A 155 3.80 -14.26 -2.44
CA HIS A 155 2.66 -13.63 -3.11
C HIS A 155 2.36 -14.40 -4.40
N PRO A 156 1.21 -15.10 -4.51
CA PRO A 156 0.92 -15.95 -5.66
C PRO A 156 0.83 -15.15 -6.96
N PHE A 157 1.17 -15.79 -8.08
CA PHE A 157 0.86 -15.22 -9.39
C PHE A 157 -0.66 -15.12 -9.57
N GLY A 158 -1.14 -13.98 -10.07
CA GLY A 158 -2.56 -13.72 -10.25
C GLY A 158 -3.30 -13.29 -8.97
N ALA A 159 -2.63 -13.25 -7.81
CA ALA A 159 -3.18 -12.62 -6.62
C ALA A 159 -3.34 -11.10 -6.83
N PHE A 160 -4.11 -10.46 -5.94
CA PHE A 160 -4.37 -9.03 -6.01
C PHE A 160 -3.07 -8.22 -6.07
N GLY A 161 -2.97 -7.37 -7.08
CA GLY A 161 -1.89 -6.40 -7.21
C GLY A 161 -2.29 -5.34 -8.22
N PRO A 162 -2.51 -4.07 -7.81
CA PRO A 162 -2.88 -2.98 -8.69
C PRO A 162 -1.64 -2.49 -9.46
N TRP A 163 -1.02 -3.39 -10.21
CA TRP A 163 0.21 -3.13 -10.97
C TRP A 163 -0.03 -2.09 -12.05
N ASP A 164 0.93 -1.19 -12.21
CA ASP A 164 1.00 -0.28 -13.35
C ASP A 164 1.27 -1.07 -14.64
N ALA A 165 0.78 -0.58 -15.79
CA ALA A 165 1.04 -1.20 -17.09
C ALA A 165 2.55 -1.32 -17.34
N GLN A 166 3.30 -0.29 -16.96
CA GLN A 166 4.75 -0.38 -16.85
C GLN A 166 5.12 -0.77 -15.41
N TRP A 167 5.12 -2.07 -15.13
CA TRP A 167 5.34 -2.61 -13.78
C TRP A 167 6.73 -2.34 -13.19
N PHE A 168 7.68 -1.84 -13.98
CA PHE A 168 9.02 -1.43 -13.53
C PHE A 168 9.24 0.08 -13.69
N ARG A 169 10.13 0.67 -12.89
CA ARG A 169 10.43 2.10 -12.94
C ARG A 169 11.19 2.54 -14.20
N ASN A 170 12.31 1.86 -14.51
CA ASN A 170 13.21 2.20 -15.61
C ASN A 170 13.52 0.91 -16.39
N GLY A 171 13.54 0.98 -17.73
CA GLY A 171 13.87 -0.14 -18.61
C GLY A 171 15.29 -0.66 -18.44
N ASP A 172 16.22 0.20 -18.02
CA ASP A 172 17.64 -0.15 -17.90
C ASP A 172 17.98 -0.86 -16.58
N ILE A 173 17.21 -0.60 -15.51
CA ILE A 173 17.44 -1.14 -14.17
C ILE A 173 16.28 -2.06 -13.79
N ARG A 174 16.37 -3.31 -14.24
CA ARG A 174 15.37 -4.36 -13.99
C ARG A 174 15.99 -5.76 -14.06
N CYS A 175 15.28 -6.73 -13.51
CA CYS A 175 15.65 -8.14 -13.64
C CYS A 175 15.78 -8.52 -15.14
N GLY A 176 16.82 -9.30 -15.46
CA GLY A 176 17.12 -9.74 -16.83
C GLY A 176 17.89 -8.72 -17.67
N VAL A 177 18.06 -7.48 -17.20
CA VAL A 177 18.91 -6.45 -17.84
C VAL A 177 20.12 -6.12 -16.97
N THR A 178 19.89 -5.90 -15.68
CA THR A 178 20.97 -5.62 -14.71
C THR A 178 21.13 -6.80 -13.73
N PRO A 179 22.36 -7.18 -13.34
CA PRO A 179 22.57 -8.17 -12.27
C PRO A 179 22.18 -7.57 -10.92
N ILE A 180 20.92 -7.77 -10.52
CA ILE A 180 20.37 -7.39 -9.22
C ILE A 180 19.65 -8.60 -8.62
N ASP A 181 19.71 -8.76 -7.30
CA ASP A 181 19.11 -9.92 -6.62
C ASP A 181 17.58 -9.85 -6.61
N TYR A 182 17.06 -8.64 -6.40
CA TYR A 182 15.63 -8.37 -6.33
C TYR A 182 15.28 -6.92 -6.69
N MET A 183 13.99 -6.69 -6.94
CA MET A 183 13.38 -5.38 -7.09
C MET A 183 12.39 -5.16 -5.94
N GLY A 184 12.52 -4.07 -5.21
CA GLY A 184 11.52 -3.66 -4.22
C GLY A 184 10.27 -3.16 -4.92
N VAL A 185 9.10 -3.34 -4.32
CA VAL A 185 7.82 -2.84 -4.84
C VAL A 185 7.37 -1.62 -4.06
N TYR A 186 6.87 -0.62 -4.77
CA TYR A 186 6.39 0.64 -4.23
C TYR A 186 5.05 1.03 -4.84
N ILE A 187 4.30 1.86 -4.13
CA ILE A 187 3.14 2.57 -4.64
C ILE A 187 3.66 3.83 -5.34
N SER A 188 3.38 3.98 -6.64
CA SER A 188 3.76 5.17 -7.37
C SER A 188 2.87 6.34 -7.01
N LYS A 189 3.46 7.51 -6.74
CA LYS A 189 2.67 8.72 -6.47
C LYS A 189 1.82 9.17 -7.67
N ASN A 190 2.29 8.93 -8.89
CA ASN A 190 1.63 9.45 -10.10
C ASN A 190 0.42 8.61 -10.49
N SER A 191 0.58 7.28 -10.52
CA SER A 191 -0.49 6.37 -10.95
C SER A 191 -1.30 5.80 -9.80
N ARG A 192 -0.84 5.92 -8.54
CA ARG A 192 -1.40 5.22 -7.37
C ARG A 192 -1.55 3.73 -7.67
N ARG A 193 -0.52 3.15 -8.31
CA ARG A 193 -0.40 1.75 -8.71
C ARG A 193 0.95 1.21 -8.31
N TRP A 194 1.07 -0.11 -8.22
CA TRP A 194 2.31 -0.76 -7.85
C TRP A 194 3.30 -0.78 -9.00
N LYS A 195 4.56 -0.46 -8.68
CA LYS A 195 5.71 -0.60 -9.56
C LYS A 195 6.86 -1.22 -8.79
N ALA A 196 7.80 -1.80 -9.52
CA ALA A 196 9.03 -2.36 -8.98
C ALA A 196 10.22 -1.47 -9.38
N ALA A 197 11.18 -1.32 -8.47
CA ALA A 197 12.44 -0.63 -8.74
C ALA A 197 13.62 -1.47 -8.23
N GLY A 198 14.77 -1.34 -8.90
CA GLY A 198 15.98 -2.02 -8.49
C GLY A 198 16.35 -1.72 -7.04
N GLN A 199 17.00 -2.67 -6.38
CA GLN A 199 17.29 -2.65 -4.94
C GLN A 199 18.02 -1.39 -4.43
N MET A 200 18.70 -0.67 -5.34
CA MET A 200 19.48 0.55 -5.09
C MET A 200 18.68 1.85 -5.17
N LYS A 201 17.39 1.79 -5.52
CA LYS A 201 16.58 3.01 -5.67
C LYS A 201 16.25 3.63 -4.32
N GLY A 202 16.66 4.88 -4.07
CA GLY A 202 16.23 5.64 -2.89
C GLY A 202 14.82 6.19 -3.01
N TYR A 203 13.93 5.74 -2.12
CA TYR A 203 12.69 6.43 -1.77
C TYR A 203 12.69 6.70 -0.27
N ALA A 204 12.25 7.89 0.11
CA ALA A 204 12.20 8.30 1.51
C ALA A 204 11.01 7.68 2.25
N TYR A 205 9.92 7.37 1.54
CA TYR A 205 8.66 6.96 2.14
C TYR A 205 8.49 5.45 2.14
N PHE A 206 7.92 4.92 3.22
CA PHE A 206 7.52 3.52 3.33
C PHE A 206 6.36 3.34 4.30
N LEU A 207 5.56 2.30 4.05
CA LEU A 207 4.45 1.91 4.93
C LEU A 207 4.89 0.82 5.89
N VAL A 208 4.64 1.05 7.18
CA VAL A 208 4.87 0.10 8.26
C VAL A 208 3.54 -0.49 8.68
N GLU A 209 3.52 -1.80 8.91
CA GLU A 209 2.41 -2.55 9.48
C GLU A 209 2.82 -3.16 10.82
N TYR A 210 1.92 -3.08 11.80
CA TYR A 210 2.04 -3.68 13.11
C TYR A 210 0.94 -4.74 13.29
N PRO A 211 1.21 -6.02 12.92
CA PRO A 211 0.24 -7.09 13.06
C PRO A 211 -0.12 -7.33 14.53
N PRO A 212 -1.30 -7.91 14.83
CA PRO A 212 -1.65 -8.37 16.15
C PRO A 212 -0.53 -9.17 16.77
N SER A 213 -0.27 -8.92 18.05
CA SER A 213 0.60 -9.82 18.82
C SER A 213 -0.01 -11.21 18.72
N LYS A 214 0.78 -12.18 18.25
CA LYS A 214 0.40 -13.60 18.34
C LYS A 214 -0.06 -13.83 19.77
N THR A 215 -1.31 -14.20 19.97
CA THR A 215 -1.79 -14.44 21.33
C THR A 215 -1.08 -15.67 21.87
N ALA A 216 -1.00 -15.83 23.20
CA ALA A 216 -0.40 -17.01 23.82
C ALA A 216 -1.00 -18.33 23.28
N ALA A 217 -2.25 -18.31 22.81
CA ALA A 217 -2.91 -19.44 22.17
C ALA A 217 -2.28 -19.85 20.83
N ASP A 218 -1.80 -18.89 20.02
CA ASP A 218 -1.11 -19.18 18.76
C ASP A 218 0.31 -19.72 18.99
N GLN A 219 0.94 -19.31 20.09
CA GLN A 219 2.25 -19.84 20.49
C GLN A 219 2.15 -21.26 21.05
N ALA A 220 1.05 -21.59 21.77
CA ALA A 220 0.80 -22.93 22.28
C ALA A 220 0.52 -23.96 21.16
N LYS A 221 -0.13 -23.54 20.06
CA LYS A 221 -0.30 -24.40 18.88
C LYS A 221 1.01 -24.66 18.14
N ALA A 222 1.89 -23.65 18.04
CA ALA A 222 3.18 -23.81 17.37
C ALA A 222 4.15 -24.74 18.12
N SER A 223 4.03 -24.88 19.44
CA SER A 223 4.89 -25.78 20.24
C SER A 223 4.42 -27.23 20.33
N THR A 224 3.21 -27.55 19.84
CA THR A 224 2.63 -28.90 19.97
C THR A 224 2.87 -29.78 18.73
N ASP A 225 3.26 -29.19 17.60
CA ASP A 225 3.51 -29.92 16.33
C ASP A 225 4.99 -30.27 16.08
N GLU A 226 5.93 -29.91 16.96
CA GLU A 226 7.28 -30.49 16.97
C GLU A 226 7.27 -31.84 17.71
N SER A 227 6.57 -32.83 17.15
CA SER A 227 6.74 -34.22 17.56
C SER A 227 8.02 -34.78 16.92
N PRO A 228 8.98 -35.32 17.69
CA PRO A 228 10.17 -35.93 17.13
C PRO A 228 9.78 -37.19 16.36
N GLU A 229 9.90 -37.14 15.03
CA GLU A 229 9.91 -38.34 14.20
C GLU A 229 11.23 -39.07 14.51
N GLN A 230 11.12 -40.17 15.24
CA GLN A 230 12.21 -41.09 15.57
C GLN A 230 12.51 -42.04 14.41
#